data_AF-A0A8S3V3H9-F1
#
_entry.id   AF-A0A8S3V3H9-F1
#
_cell.length_a   1.000
_cell.length_b   1.000
_cell.length_c   1.000
_cell.angle_alpha   90.00
_cell.angle_beta   90.00
_cell.angle_gamma   90.00
#
_symmetry.space_group_name_H-M   'P 1'
#
loop_
_entity.id
_entity.type
_entity.pdbx_description
1 polymer ?
#
loop_
_entity_poly.entity_id
_entity_poly.type
_entity_poly.pdbx_seq_one_letter_code
_entity_poly.pdbx_strand_id
1 'polypeptide(L)'
;MGVSFLSNGQSQTFSDDWSGEIKGSHIMIKKALVLKNAIISLGEKLRNSRIMTRVDNKALVFAWNNQYGKNDELNKILKDIFQLTFNSNINLSVSYVHTSENPADEPSRNLSKSDASISKRTWWFLQYLFGPHKLDMFSIDSNTMLDEDGKSLPHFTPFPTPFSSGVDAFAQKYELGERYYAFPLFV
;
A
#
# COMPACT_ATOMS: atom_id res chain seq x y z
N MET A 1 -3.59 3.01 6.41
CA MET A 1 -4.22 2.13 5.40
C MET A 1 -4.16 0.70 5.92
N GLY A 2 -5.22 -0.10 5.75
CA GLY A 2 -5.24 -1.50 6.17
C GLY A 2 -6.11 -2.34 5.22
N VAL A 3 -5.65 -3.56 4.91
CA VAL A 3 -6.33 -4.55 4.05
C VAL A 3 -6.18 -5.92 4.67
N SER A 4 -7.26 -6.68 4.74
CA SER A 4 -7.23 -8.11 5.03
C SER A 4 -7.63 -8.88 3.77
N PHE A 5 -6.75 -9.75 3.31
CA PHE A 5 -6.90 -10.54 2.09
C PHE A 5 -6.91 -12.02 2.44
N LEU A 6 -7.91 -12.74 1.93
CA LEU A 6 -8.04 -14.18 2.13
C LEU A 6 -7.92 -14.88 0.76
N SER A 7 -6.98 -15.80 0.63
CA SER A 7 -6.83 -16.64 -0.56
C SER A 7 -6.42 -18.05 -0.16
N ASN A 8 -7.06 -19.07 -0.76
CA ASN A 8 -6.77 -20.48 -0.49
C ASN A 8 -6.74 -20.85 1.01
N GLY A 9 -7.61 -20.23 1.81
CA GLY A 9 -7.68 -20.43 3.27
C GLY A 9 -6.60 -19.71 4.08
N GLN A 10 -5.68 -18.98 3.43
CA GLN A 10 -4.66 -18.19 4.11
C GLN A 10 -5.07 -16.71 4.17
N SER A 11 -5.07 -16.15 5.37
CA SER A 11 -5.30 -14.72 5.59
C SER A 11 -3.97 -13.98 5.62
N GLN A 12 -3.90 -12.87 4.89
CA GLN A 12 -2.79 -11.92 4.93
C GLN A 12 -3.32 -10.53 5.23
N THR A 13 -2.59 -9.78 6.03
CA THR A 13 -2.94 -8.39 6.36
C THR A 13 -1.83 -7.48 5.87
N PHE A 14 -2.22 -6.40 5.21
CA PHE A 14 -1.32 -5.37 4.68
C PHE A 14 -1.69 -4.03 5.32
N SER A 15 -0.69 -3.21 5.64
CA SER A 15 -0.90 -1.88 6.20
C SER A 15 0.14 -0.89 5.70
N ASP A 16 -0.22 0.39 5.69
CA ASP A 16 0.70 1.48 5.35
C ASP A 16 0.17 2.77 5.99
N ASP A 17 0.93 3.86 6.02
CA ASP A 17 0.43 5.16 6.48
C ASP A 17 0.07 6.10 5.32
N TRP A 18 -0.78 7.08 5.60
CA TRP A 18 -1.12 8.14 4.65
C TRP A 18 -0.13 9.28 4.76
N SER A 19 0.62 9.53 3.67
CA SER A 19 1.52 10.68 3.54
C SER A 19 0.93 11.76 2.62
N GLY A 20 1.53 12.96 2.67
CA GLY A 20 1.20 14.07 1.77
C GLY A 20 -0.27 14.52 1.80
N GLU A 21 -0.79 14.88 0.64
CA GLU A 21 -2.16 15.41 0.46
C GLU A 21 -3.24 14.38 0.84
N ILE A 22 -2.98 13.08 0.62
CA ILE A 22 -3.92 12.00 0.90
C ILE A 22 -4.25 11.94 2.40
N LYS A 23 -3.32 12.34 3.28
CA LYS A 23 -3.56 12.40 4.72
C LYS A 23 -4.73 13.33 5.08
N GLY A 24 -4.93 14.41 4.33
CA GLY A 24 -6.05 15.35 4.50
C GLY A 24 -7.35 14.93 3.80
N SER A 25 -7.31 13.96 2.89
CA SER A 25 -8.48 13.56 2.11
C SER A 25 -9.58 12.93 2.97
N HIS A 26 -10.81 13.09 2.48
CA HIS A 26 -11.99 12.50 3.11
C HIS A 26 -11.87 10.97 3.21
N ILE A 27 -12.42 10.39 4.28
CA ILE A 27 -12.29 8.94 4.57
C ILE A 27 -12.76 8.05 3.40
N MET A 28 -13.79 8.48 2.68
CA MET A 28 -14.30 7.78 1.50
C MET A 28 -13.25 7.66 0.39
N ILE A 29 -12.47 8.73 0.15
CA ILE A 29 -11.38 8.75 -0.84
C ILE A 29 -10.28 7.78 -0.40
N LYS A 30 -9.88 7.85 0.87
CA LYS A 30 -8.91 6.92 1.46
C LYS A 30 -9.33 5.46 1.27
N LYS A 31 -10.59 5.11 1.59
CA LYS A 31 -11.11 3.74 1.43
C LYS A 31 -11.13 3.28 -0.04
N ALA A 32 -11.44 4.17 -0.99
CA ALA A 32 -11.35 3.85 -2.41
C ALA A 32 -9.90 3.63 -2.86
N LEU A 33 -8.97 4.46 -2.40
CA LEU A 33 -7.53 4.27 -2.63
C LEU A 33 -7.01 2.99 -2.01
N VAL A 34 -7.50 2.59 -0.83
CA VAL A 34 -7.15 1.30 -0.22
C VAL A 34 -7.47 0.15 -1.17
N LEU A 35 -8.67 0.14 -1.75
CA LEU A 35 -9.08 -0.90 -2.71
C LEU A 35 -8.23 -0.87 -3.98
N LYS A 36 -7.99 0.32 -4.55
CA LYS A 36 -7.13 0.50 -5.72
C LYS A 36 -5.72 -0.05 -5.46
N ASN A 37 -5.10 0.38 -4.38
CA ASN A 37 -3.74 -0.01 -4.01
C ASN A 37 -3.67 -1.51 -3.72
N ALA A 38 -4.67 -2.12 -3.07
CA ALA A 38 -4.72 -3.56 -2.86
C ALA A 38 -4.69 -4.35 -4.18
N ILE A 39 -5.44 -3.88 -5.20
CA ILE A 39 -5.46 -4.53 -6.52
C ILE A 39 -4.11 -4.38 -7.22
N ILE A 40 -3.50 -3.20 -7.15
CA ILE A 40 -2.17 -2.94 -7.72
C ILE A 40 -1.11 -3.83 -7.04
N SER A 41 -1.07 -3.82 -5.71
CA SER A 41 -0.09 -4.58 -4.92
C SER A 41 -0.14 -6.08 -5.16
N LEU A 42 -1.36 -6.64 -5.24
CA LEU A 42 -1.53 -8.07 -5.47
C LEU A 42 -1.35 -8.43 -6.95
N GLY A 43 -1.56 -7.47 -7.86
CA GLY A 43 -1.17 -7.53 -9.25
C GLY A 43 -1.56 -8.84 -9.94
N GLU A 44 -0.56 -9.53 -10.51
CA GLU A 44 -0.75 -10.79 -11.23
C GLU A 44 -1.39 -11.91 -10.40
N LYS A 45 -1.28 -11.88 -9.05
CA LYS A 45 -1.98 -12.87 -8.20
C LYS A 45 -3.51 -12.78 -8.32
N LEU A 46 -4.02 -11.63 -8.74
CA LEU A 46 -5.45 -11.40 -8.95
C LEU A 46 -5.87 -11.57 -10.40
N ARG A 47 -4.96 -11.72 -11.35
CA ARG A 47 -5.32 -11.82 -12.77
C ARG A 47 -6.26 -13.01 -13.02
N ASN A 48 -7.27 -12.81 -13.87
CA ASN A 48 -8.29 -13.82 -14.21
C ASN A 48 -9.07 -14.36 -13.01
N SER A 49 -9.27 -13.56 -11.95
CA SER A 49 -9.92 -13.99 -10.72
C SER A 49 -11.29 -13.33 -10.50
N ARG A 50 -12.05 -13.88 -9.56
CA ARG A 50 -13.22 -13.22 -8.98
C ARG A 50 -12.88 -12.80 -7.56
N ILE A 51 -13.11 -11.53 -7.27
CA ILE A 51 -12.80 -10.92 -5.97
C ILE A 51 -14.08 -10.49 -5.30
N MET A 52 -14.20 -10.85 -4.01
CA MET A 52 -15.26 -10.39 -3.13
C MET A 52 -14.68 -9.42 -2.11
N THR A 53 -14.95 -8.13 -2.30
CA THR A 53 -14.46 -7.07 -1.43
C THR A 53 -15.55 -6.66 -0.46
N ARG A 54 -15.20 -6.62 0.83
CA ARG A 54 -16.05 -6.08 1.89
C ARG A 54 -15.49 -4.74 2.36
N VAL A 55 -16.33 -3.72 2.39
CA VAL A 55 -15.96 -2.36 2.82
C VAL A 55 -16.99 -1.77 3.77
N ASP A 56 -16.51 -1.05 4.76
CA ASP A 56 -17.32 -0.37 5.78
C ASP A 56 -17.81 1.02 5.34
N ASN A 57 -17.62 1.37 4.07
CA ASN A 57 -18.03 2.65 3.51
C ASN A 57 -19.19 2.49 2.51
N LYS A 58 -20.41 2.86 2.93
CA LYS A 58 -21.61 2.75 2.09
C LYS A 58 -21.57 3.61 0.83
N ALA A 59 -20.90 4.77 0.85
CA ALA A 59 -20.80 5.64 -0.32
C ALA A 59 -19.95 5.00 -1.43
N LEU A 60 -18.85 4.35 -1.05
CA LEU A 60 -18.03 3.56 -1.97
C LEU A 60 -18.82 2.37 -2.55
N VAL A 61 -19.51 1.60 -1.70
CA VAL A 61 -20.35 0.48 -2.13
C VAL A 61 -21.44 0.95 -3.12
N PHE A 62 -22.13 2.04 -2.78
CA PHE A 62 -23.14 2.63 -3.64
C PHE A 62 -22.55 3.06 -4.99
N ALA A 63 -21.42 3.79 -4.96
CA ALA A 63 -20.82 4.33 -6.16
C ALA A 63 -20.27 3.23 -7.10
N TRP A 64 -19.69 2.15 -6.54
CA TRP A 64 -19.27 1.00 -7.34
C TRP A 64 -20.46 0.30 -8.00
N ASN A 65 -21.50 -0.03 -7.22
CA ASN A 65 -22.63 -0.81 -7.70
C ASN A 65 -23.53 -0.05 -8.69
N ASN A 66 -23.56 1.29 -8.61
CA ASN A 66 -24.29 2.14 -9.55
C ASN A 66 -23.39 2.74 -10.63
N GLN A 67 -22.09 2.42 -10.63
CA GLN A 67 -21.08 2.95 -11.54
C GLN A 67 -20.99 4.49 -11.55
N TYR A 68 -21.46 5.14 -10.48
CA TYR A 68 -21.52 6.59 -10.33
C TYR A 68 -21.73 7.01 -8.88
N GLY A 69 -21.05 8.07 -8.45
CA GLY A 69 -21.31 8.79 -7.21
C GLY A 69 -21.35 10.30 -7.41
N LYS A 70 -21.79 11.06 -6.38
CA LYS A 70 -21.84 12.53 -6.43
C LYS A 70 -20.47 13.22 -6.31
N ASN A 71 -19.42 12.48 -5.93
CA ASN A 71 -18.11 13.04 -5.66
C ASN A 71 -17.16 12.73 -6.81
N ASP A 72 -16.64 13.77 -7.46
CA ASP A 72 -15.81 13.65 -8.66
C ASP A 72 -14.46 12.98 -8.39
N GLU A 73 -13.86 13.25 -7.23
CA GLU A 73 -12.58 12.64 -6.84
C GLU A 73 -12.74 11.13 -6.65
N LEU A 74 -13.81 10.69 -5.98
CA LEU A 74 -14.18 9.29 -5.89
C LEU A 74 -14.38 8.69 -7.28
N ASN A 75 -15.14 9.34 -8.15
CA ASN A 75 -15.42 8.84 -9.49
C ASN A 75 -14.14 8.66 -10.32
N LYS A 76 -13.15 9.54 -10.17
CA LYS A 76 -11.83 9.37 -10.80
C LYS A 76 -11.14 8.10 -10.31
N ILE A 77 -11.11 7.86 -9.01
CA ILE A 77 -10.52 6.64 -8.43
C ILE A 77 -11.28 5.39 -8.88
N LEU A 78 -12.62 5.45 -8.95
CA LEU A 78 -13.44 4.33 -9.43
C LEU A 78 -13.12 3.99 -10.88
N LYS A 79 -12.94 5.00 -11.75
CA LYS A 79 -12.51 4.78 -13.14
C LYS A 79 -11.18 4.04 -13.21
N ASP A 80 -10.21 4.43 -12.38
CA ASP A 80 -8.92 3.73 -12.31
C ASP A 80 -9.11 2.28 -11.87
N ILE A 81 -9.94 2.02 -10.85
CA ILE A 81 -10.25 0.67 -10.38
C ILE A 81 -10.91 -0.15 -11.50
N PHE A 82 -11.90 0.42 -12.22
CA PHE A 82 -12.53 -0.25 -13.35
C PHE A 82 -11.53 -0.61 -14.45
N GLN A 83 -10.61 0.29 -14.77
CA GLN A 83 -9.58 0.03 -15.77
C GLN A 83 -8.60 -1.07 -15.31
N LEU A 84 -8.19 -1.04 -14.04
CA LEU A 84 -7.33 -2.07 -13.45
C LEU A 84 -7.99 -3.45 -13.48
N THR A 85 -9.27 -3.53 -13.08
CA THR A 85 -9.99 -4.81 -13.07
C THR A 85 -10.24 -5.31 -14.48
N PHE A 86 -10.58 -4.43 -15.42
CA PHE A 86 -10.75 -4.79 -16.82
C PHE A 86 -9.46 -5.35 -17.45
N ASN A 87 -8.35 -4.62 -17.32
CA ASN A 87 -7.05 -5.02 -17.90
C ASN A 87 -6.52 -6.34 -17.31
N SER A 88 -6.87 -6.63 -16.06
CA SER A 88 -6.45 -7.83 -15.34
C SER A 88 -7.48 -8.97 -15.43
N ASN A 89 -8.58 -8.78 -16.17
CA ASN A 89 -9.70 -9.72 -16.24
C ASN A 89 -10.20 -10.15 -14.84
N ILE A 90 -10.39 -9.17 -13.96
CA ILE A 90 -10.90 -9.35 -12.60
C ILE A 90 -12.39 -9.07 -12.58
N ASN A 91 -13.17 -10.02 -12.07
CA ASN A 91 -14.56 -9.79 -11.70
C ASN A 91 -14.63 -9.33 -10.23
N LEU A 92 -14.78 -8.03 -10.02
CA LEU A 92 -14.81 -7.42 -8.69
C LEU A 92 -16.25 -7.17 -8.21
N SER A 93 -16.59 -7.78 -7.08
CA SER A 93 -17.82 -7.53 -6.34
C SER A 93 -17.53 -6.77 -5.05
N VAL A 94 -18.34 -5.76 -4.73
CA VAL A 94 -18.14 -4.90 -3.56
C VAL A 94 -19.42 -4.88 -2.71
N SER A 95 -19.30 -5.30 -1.46
CA SER A 95 -20.41 -5.35 -0.51
C SER A 95 -20.09 -4.60 0.79
N TYR A 96 -21.14 -4.13 1.45
CA TYR A 96 -21.01 -3.51 2.76
C TYR A 96 -20.72 -4.54 3.86
N VAL A 97 -19.87 -4.17 4.83
CA VAL A 97 -19.69 -4.87 6.11
C VAL A 97 -19.74 -3.85 7.24
N HIS A 98 -20.28 -4.22 8.40
CA HIS A 98 -20.29 -3.30 9.54
C HIS A 98 -18.85 -3.08 10.05
N THR A 99 -18.53 -1.89 10.55
CA THR A 99 -17.16 -1.56 10.99
C THR A 99 -16.66 -2.50 12.09
N SER A 100 -17.54 -2.91 13.02
CA SER A 100 -17.21 -3.87 14.08
C SER A 100 -16.90 -5.28 13.57
N GLU A 101 -17.29 -5.59 12.33
CA GLU A 101 -17.08 -6.89 11.67
C GLU A 101 -16.00 -6.79 10.58
N ASN A 102 -15.37 -5.63 10.42
CA ASN A 102 -14.35 -5.40 9.40
C ASN A 102 -12.96 -5.76 9.95
N PRO A 103 -12.36 -6.91 9.57
CA PRO A 103 -11.05 -7.32 10.09
C PRO A 103 -9.93 -6.34 9.71
N ALA A 104 -10.12 -5.49 8.69
CA ALA A 104 -9.14 -4.50 8.27
C ALA A 104 -9.17 -3.20 9.10
N ASP A 105 -10.13 -3.02 10.02
CA ASP A 105 -10.24 -1.80 10.83
C ASP A 105 -9.11 -1.69 11.85
N GLU A 106 -8.81 -2.75 12.61
CA GLU A 106 -7.75 -2.76 13.63
C GLU A 106 -6.34 -2.57 13.01
N PRO A 107 -5.95 -3.29 11.94
CA PRO A 107 -4.69 -3.04 11.23
C PRO A 107 -4.54 -1.63 10.67
N SER A 108 -5.66 -0.94 10.39
CA SER A 108 -5.62 0.43 9.85
C SER A 108 -5.33 1.51 10.90
N ARG A 109 -5.41 1.16 12.19
CA ARG A 109 -5.30 2.10 13.33
C ARG A 109 -3.99 1.97 14.09
N ASN A 110 -3.30 0.84 13.96
CA ASN A 110 -2.10 0.55 14.73
C ASN A 110 -0.86 0.96 13.95
N LEU A 111 -0.05 1.85 14.54
CA LEU A 111 1.33 2.05 14.10
C LEU A 111 2.15 0.84 14.57
N SER A 112 2.82 0.21 13.62
CA SER A 112 3.74 -0.90 13.80
C SER A 112 5.18 -0.39 13.85
N LYS A 113 6.10 -1.27 14.27
CA LYS A 113 7.53 -0.97 14.20
C LYS A 113 7.99 -0.71 12.75
N SER A 114 7.38 -1.37 11.76
CA SER A 114 7.70 -1.16 10.34
C SER A 114 7.34 0.23 9.83
N ASP A 115 6.53 1.02 10.56
CA ASP A 115 6.24 2.42 10.21
C ASP A 115 7.35 3.38 10.69
N ALA A 116 8.27 2.92 11.54
CA ALA A 116 9.33 3.78 12.07
C ALA A 116 10.35 4.16 10.99
N SER A 117 10.76 5.42 11.00
CA SER A 117 11.81 5.95 10.12
C SER A 117 12.70 6.92 10.89
N ILE A 118 13.92 7.13 10.38
CA ILE A 118 14.79 8.19 10.89
C ILE A 118 14.33 9.56 10.40
N SER A 119 14.70 10.59 11.15
CA SER A 119 14.45 11.98 10.73
C SER A 119 15.20 12.31 9.43
N LYS A 120 14.64 13.21 8.61
CA LYS A 120 15.28 13.73 7.40
C LYS A 120 16.71 14.24 7.66
N ARG A 121 16.93 14.91 8.79
CA ARG A 121 18.27 15.40 9.17
C ARG A 121 19.25 14.25 9.40
N THR A 122 18.83 13.23 10.13
CA THR A 122 19.63 12.02 10.38
C THR A 122 19.92 11.28 9.07
N TRP A 123 18.92 11.17 8.20
CA TRP A 123 19.09 10.56 6.88
C TRP A 123 20.17 11.25 6.05
N TRP A 124 20.12 12.58 5.93
CA TRP A 124 21.15 13.31 5.19
C TRP A 124 22.54 13.22 5.79
N PHE A 125 22.63 13.13 7.12
CA PHE A 125 23.90 12.88 7.78
C PHE A 125 24.46 11.48 7.43
N LEU A 126 23.60 10.45 7.38
CA LEU A 126 24.00 9.10 6.94
C LEU A 126 24.38 9.07 5.46
N GLN A 127 23.64 9.75 4.60
CA GLN A 127 23.98 9.88 3.17
C GLN A 127 25.34 10.55 2.99
N TYR A 128 25.66 11.57 3.77
CA TYR A 128 26.97 12.23 3.73
C TYR A 128 28.12 11.31 4.16
N LEU A 129 27.94 10.53 5.22
CA LEU A 129 29.00 9.67 5.77
C LEU A 129 29.19 8.34 5.02
N PHE A 130 28.07 7.72 4.64
CA PHE A 130 28.04 6.34 4.15
C PHE A 130 27.32 6.20 2.81
N GLY A 131 26.70 7.25 2.30
CA GLY A 131 26.04 7.23 1.00
C GLY A 131 27.00 7.28 -0.19
N PRO A 132 26.47 7.25 -1.41
CA PRO A 132 25.03 7.18 -1.70
C PRO A 132 24.48 5.77 -1.46
N HIS A 133 23.43 5.66 -0.64
CA HIS A 133 22.66 4.41 -0.57
C HIS A 133 21.72 4.32 -1.78
N LYS A 134 21.58 3.11 -2.35
CA LYS A 134 20.78 2.88 -3.56
C LYS A 134 19.46 2.15 -3.32
N LEU A 135 19.25 1.62 -2.11
CA LEU A 135 18.09 0.81 -1.74
C LEU A 135 17.80 0.99 -0.25
N ASP A 136 16.52 1.05 0.09
CA ASP A 136 16.03 0.93 1.46
C ASP A 136 15.46 -0.48 1.70
N MET A 137 16.14 -1.28 2.52
CA MET A 137 15.84 -2.72 2.63
C MET A 137 14.59 -3.03 3.43
N PHE A 138 14.17 -2.16 4.35
CA PHE A 138 13.15 -2.50 5.35
C PHE A 138 12.20 -1.33 5.59
N SER A 139 11.49 -0.92 4.54
CA SER A 139 10.54 0.18 4.61
C SER A 139 9.16 -0.24 4.08
N ILE A 140 8.22 0.69 4.16
CA ILE A 140 6.92 0.70 3.50
C ILE A 140 6.83 1.99 2.68
N ASP A 141 5.86 2.09 1.78
CA ASP A 141 5.81 3.21 0.82
C ASP A 141 5.75 4.58 1.53
N SER A 142 5.14 4.64 2.73
CA SER A 142 5.03 5.88 3.50
C SER A 142 6.30 6.31 4.25
N ASN A 143 7.25 5.41 4.50
CA ASN A 143 8.43 5.70 5.33
C ASN A 143 9.77 5.42 4.64
N THR A 144 9.76 5.01 3.38
CA THR A 144 10.96 4.85 2.55
C THR A 144 11.80 6.12 2.51
N MET A 145 13.12 5.93 2.61
CA MET A 145 14.07 7.04 2.48
C MET A 145 14.09 7.61 1.04
N LEU A 146 14.51 8.88 0.93
CA LEU A 146 14.52 9.63 -0.33
C LEU A 146 15.94 9.83 -0.85
N ASP A 147 16.11 9.86 -2.17
CA ASP A 147 17.33 10.31 -2.83
C ASP A 147 17.48 11.85 -2.83
N GLU A 148 18.59 12.32 -3.41
CA GLU A 148 18.93 13.74 -3.51
C GLU A 148 17.91 14.57 -4.31
N ASP A 149 17.20 13.93 -5.25
CA ASP A 149 16.12 14.54 -6.03
C ASP A 149 14.78 14.54 -5.27
N GLY A 150 14.75 13.98 -4.06
CA GLY A 150 13.56 13.86 -3.23
C GLY A 150 12.62 12.72 -3.66
N LYS A 151 13.10 11.82 -4.52
CA LYS A 151 12.35 10.63 -4.94
C LYS A 151 12.61 9.48 -3.98
N SER A 152 11.60 8.66 -3.72
CA SER A 152 11.76 7.45 -2.92
C SER A 152 12.83 6.54 -3.54
N LEU A 153 13.74 6.07 -2.69
CA LEU A 153 14.65 4.99 -3.07
C LEU A 153 13.82 3.75 -3.48
N PRO A 154 14.35 2.90 -4.37
CA PRO A 154 13.91 1.52 -4.47
C PRO A 154 13.89 0.91 -3.06
N HIS A 155 12.87 0.12 -2.75
CA HIS A 155 12.73 -0.43 -1.42
C HIS A 155 12.01 -1.77 -1.38
N PHE A 156 12.26 -2.52 -0.32
CA PHE A 156 11.58 -3.77 -0.04
C PHE A 156 10.68 -3.67 1.17
N THR A 157 9.53 -4.33 1.05
CA THR A 157 8.44 -4.26 2.03
C THR A 157 8.14 -5.65 2.61
N PRO A 158 7.61 -5.74 3.84
CA PRO A 158 7.23 -7.02 4.44
C PRO A 158 6.05 -7.70 3.70
N PHE A 159 5.25 -6.93 2.97
CA PHE A 159 4.11 -7.39 2.19
C PHE A 159 3.95 -6.55 0.91
N PRO A 160 3.20 -7.02 -0.09
CA PRO A 160 3.04 -6.29 -1.35
C PRO A 160 2.41 -4.90 -1.14
N THR A 161 3.08 -3.86 -1.65
CA THR A 161 2.58 -2.48 -1.72
C THR A 161 2.77 -1.93 -3.15
N PRO A 162 2.05 -0.88 -3.56
CA PRO A 162 2.11 -0.39 -4.94
C PRO A 162 3.48 0.11 -5.39
N PHE A 163 4.29 0.68 -4.49
CA PHE A 163 5.56 1.30 -4.83
C PHE A 163 6.79 0.48 -4.43
N SER A 164 6.58 -0.68 -3.81
CA SER A 164 7.63 -1.62 -3.46
C SER A 164 8.33 -2.21 -4.69
N SER A 165 9.65 -2.33 -4.62
CA SER A 165 10.46 -3.02 -5.61
C SER A 165 10.48 -4.54 -5.41
N GLY A 166 9.98 -5.03 -4.26
CA GLY A 166 10.00 -6.44 -3.91
C GLY A 166 9.56 -6.68 -2.47
N VAL A 167 9.08 -7.90 -2.19
CA VAL A 167 8.69 -8.30 -0.84
C VAL A 167 9.78 -9.16 -0.21
N ASP A 168 9.93 -9.08 1.11
CA ASP A 168 10.92 -9.83 1.88
C ASP A 168 12.35 -9.61 1.38
N ALA A 169 13.04 -8.64 1.99
CA ALA A 169 14.43 -8.32 1.67
C ALA A 169 15.35 -9.54 1.70
N PHE A 170 15.11 -10.52 2.59
CA PHE A 170 15.96 -11.70 2.68
C PHE A 170 15.79 -12.66 1.50
N ALA A 171 14.69 -12.57 0.76
CA ALA A 171 14.45 -13.34 -0.45
C ALA A 171 15.03 -12.67 -1.71
N GLN A 172 15.59 -11.46 -1.60
CA GLN A 172 16.06 -10.68 -2.74
C GLN A 172 17.54 -10.96 -3.07
N LYS A 173 17.90 -10.69 -4.32
CA LYS A 173 19.30 -10.74 -4.77
C LYS A 173 19.92 -9.36 -4.69
N TYR A 174 21.15 -9.32 -4.19
CA TYR A 174 21.91 -8.10 -3.97
C TYR A 174 23.17 -8.09 -4.83
N GLU A 175 23.47 -6.92 -5.38
CA GLU A 175 24.69 -6.66 -6.12
C GLU A 175 25.86 -6.42 -5.15
N LEU A 176 26.99 -7.05 -5.44
CA LEU A 176 28.17 -6.91 -4.60
C LEU A 176 28.77 -5.51 -4.76
N GLY A 177 29.12 -4.86 -3.64
CA GLY A 177 29.76 -3.53 -3.63
C GLY A 177 28.78 -2.35 -3.62
N GLU A 178 27.48 -2.60 -3.73
CA GLU A 178 26.45 -1.59 -3.54
C GLU A 178 26.19 -1.29 -2.07
N ARG A 179 25.69 -0.07 -1.81
CA ARG A 179 25.37 0.38 -0.44
C ARG A 179 23.86 0.37 -0.23
N TYR A 180 23.44 -0.44 0.73
CA TYR A 180 22.03 -0.60 1.07
C TYR A 180 21.79 -0.05 2.46
N TYR A 181 20.73 0.75 2.57
CA TYR A 181 20.28 1.25 3.85
C TYR A 181 19.39 0.19 4.50
N ALA A 182 19.71 -0.13 5.74
CA ALA A 182 18.89 -0.97 6.59
C ALA A 182 18.68 -0.23 7.91
N PHE A 183 17.51 0.34 8.10
CA PHE A 183 17.05 0.70 9.43
C PHE A 183 16.90 -0.60 10.25
N PRO A 184 17.30 -0.64 11.53
CA PRO A 184 17.53 -1.90 12.23
C PRO A 184 16.32 -2.82 12.16
N LEU A 185 16.62 -4.08 11.85
CA LEU A 185 15.68 -5.20 11.83
C LEU A 185 14.93 -5.26 13.15
N PHE A 186 13.62 -5.04 13.10
CA PHE A 186 12.77 -5.17 14.26
C PHE A 186 12.60 -6.66 14.57
N VAL A 187 13.30 -7.11 15.61
CA VAL A 187 12.93 -8.32 16.38
C VAL A 187 11.70 -8.00 17.24
#